data_AF-A0A954ISD1-F1
#
_entry.id   AF-A0A954ISD1-F1
#
_cell.length_a   1.000
_cell.length_b   1.000
_cell.length_c   1.000
_cell.angle_alpha   90.00
_cell.angle_beta   90.00
_cell.angle_gamma   90.00
#
_symmetry.space_group_name_H-M   'P 1'
#
loop_
_entity.id
_entity.type
_entity.pdbx_description
1 polymer ?
#
loop_
_entity_poly.entity_id
_entity_poly.type
_entity_poly.pdbx_seq_one_letter_code
_entity_poly.pdbx_strand_id
1 'polypeptide(L)'
;MCRFLLLAGLASLIAPISVFADEQPVSFTNDVIPVLTKAGCNMGACHAKAGNGQNGFQLSLLGFEPRDDYEHLVKEAKGRRLSYAAPDQSLLLQKASSQIPHGGGLRLKTTSKSYEILREWIRQGARFDREDTPNLVSIEVQPKHATVQQRSRQQLRAIAHYSDGTQRDVTGLALYESNDEAMAEVTKSGLVQIQEITGNVAVMVRYQGQVAVYRASVPLGVPITKMPPPNNFVDEHVLGNLERLGIPPSPLCDDATFLRRVTLDIAGRLPTTGETKAFLASQEKGKRARVIDELLRSPDYADYFASKWAALLKNRRDNNSDIVANFAFHAWVRDSLLANKPFDQFVRELLAATGTVITNPPVAWYKRVTEPKQQIEDVAQLFLGVRMQCAQCHHHP
;
A
#
# COMPACT_ATOMS: atom_id res chain seq x y z
N MET A 1 -43.36 -7.72 -82.69
CA MET A 1 -43.29 -6.24 -82.75
C MET A 1 -42.57 -5.75 -81.50
N CYS A 2 -41.44 -5.08 -81.71
CA CYS A 2 -40.46 -4.69 -80.71
C CYS A 2 -41.00 -3.58 -79.79
N ARG A 3 -40.91 -3.73 -78.46
CA ARG A 3 -41.15 -2.65 -77.49
C ARG A 3 -39.96 -2.60 -76.51
N PHE A 4 -39.13 -1.58 -76.70
CA PHE A 4 -38.07 -1.17 -75.78
C PHE A 4 -38.68 -0.68 -74.47
N LEU A 5 -38.24 -1.24 -73.34
CA LEU A 5 -38.48 -0.74 -71.99
C LEU A 5 -37.27 0.08 -71.55
N LEU A 6 -37.47 1.38 -71.35
CA LEU A 6 -36.51 2.28 -70.70
C LEU A 6 -36.46 1.98 -69.20
N LEU A 7 -35.29 1.56 -68.69
CA LEU A 7 -34.98 1.61 -67.25
C LEU A 7 -34.61 3.04 -66.87
N ALA A 8 -35.43 3.68 -66.04
CA ALA A 8 -35.06 4.90 -65.32
C ALA A 8 -34.32 4.52 -64.04
N GLY A 9 -33.03 4.85 -63.96
CA GLY A 9 -32.22 4.67 -62.76
C GLY A 9 -32.55 5.75 -61.72
N LEU A 10 -33.09 5.34 -60.57
CA LEU A 10 -33.16 6.18 -59.38
C LEU A 10 -31.76 6.27 -58.76
N ALA A 11 -31.06 7.38 -58.97
CA ALA A 11 -29.83 7.69 -58.26
C ALA A 11 -30.19 8.10 -56.82
N SER A 12 -30.02 7.19 -55.87
CA SER A 12 -30.15 7.48 -54.44
C SER A 12 -28.91 8.26 -53.99
N LEU A 13 -29.04 9.57 -53.82
CA LEU A 13 -28.04 10.43 -53.18
C LEU A 13 -27.90 10.03 -51.71
N ILE A 14 -26.91 9.20 -51.39
CA ILE A 14 -26.46 8.98 -50.02
C ILE A 14 -25.59 10.18 -49.65
N ALA A 15 -26.19 11.16 -48.96
CA ALA A 15 -25.43 12.19 -48.29
C ALA A 15 -24.63 11.54 -47.14
N PRO A 16 -23.32 11.80 -47.01
CA PRO A 16 -22.58 11.36 -45.84
C PRO A 16 -23.13 12.13 -44.63
N ILE A 17 -23.77 11.41 -43.71
CA ILE A 17 -24.03 11.92 -42.37
C ILE A 17 -22.66 12.02 -41.71
N SER A 18 -22.08 13.22 -41.72
CA SER A 18 -20.97 13.57 -40.83
C SER A 18 -21.51 13.52 -39.41
N VAL A 19 -21.34 12.36 -38.75
CA VAL A 19 -21.46 12.27 -37.30
C VAL A 19 -20.31 13.13 -36.76
N PHE A 20 -20.62 14.33 -36.28
CA PHE A 20 -19.70 15.06 -35.42
C PHE A 20 -19.42 14.13 -34.24
N ALA A 21 -18.20 13.61 -34.14
CA ALA A 21 -17.77 12.91 -32.93
C ALA A 21 -17.89 13.94 -31.80
N ASP A 22 -18.87 13.74 -30.92
CA ASP A 22 -19.03 14.57 -29.74
C ASP A 22 -17.74 14.42 -28.92
N GLU A 23 -16.92 15.47 -28.90
CA GLU A 23 -15.66 15.47 -28.13
C GLU A 23 -16.03 15.22 -26.67
N GLN A 24 -15.64 14.05 -26.16
CA GLN A 24 -15.90 13.70 -24.78
C GLN A 24 -15.31 14.79 -23.86
N PRO A 25 -16.11 15.37 -22.96
CA PRO A 25 -15.65 16.44 -22.10
C PRO A 25 -14.53 15.93 -21.19
N VAL A 26 -13.44 16.71 -21.08
CA VAL A 26 -12.32 16.37 -20.21
C VAL A 26 -12.73 16.61 -18.75
N SER A 27 -12.66 15.56 -17.95
CA SER A 27 -13.00 15.62 -16.52
C SER A 27 -11.86 16.21 -15.71
N PHE A 28 -12.19 17.12 -14.79
CA PHE A 28 -11.20 17.68 -13.88
C PHE A 28 -10.64 16.59 -12.94
N THR A 29 -11.53 15.85 -12.29
CA THR A 29 -11.16 14.79 -11.35
C THR A 29 -10.54 13.59 -12.07
N ASN A 30 -11.13 13.15 -13.19
CA ASN A 30 -10.72 11.89 -13.83
C ASN A 30 -9.57 12.01 -14.83
N ASP A 31 -9.31 13.20 -15.38
CA ASP A 31 -8.29 13.39 -16.42
C ASP A 31 -7.24 14.43 -16.02
N VAL A 32 -7.64 15.59 -15.48
CA VAL A 32 -6.70 16.68 -15.10
C VAL A 32 -5.90 16.33 -13.85
N ILE A 33 -6.55 15.94 -12.75
CA ILE A 33 -5.88 15.60 -11.49
C ILE A 33 -4.83 14.49 -11.70
N PRO A 34 -5.12 13.36 -12.38
CA PRO A 34 -4.11 12.33 -12.65
C PRO A 34 -2.92 12.84 -13.45
N VAL A 35 -3.12 13.76 -14.39
CA VAL A 35 -2.01 14.39 -15.11
C VAL A 35 -1.12 15.19 -14.17
N LEU A 36 -1.72 16.01 -13.29
CA LEU A 36 -0.98 16.80 -12.30
C LEU A 36 -0.22 15.89 -11.33
N THR A 37 -0.85 14.80 -10.87
CA THR A 37 -0.23 13.78 -10.02
C THR A 37 0.92 13.06 -10.72
N LYS A 38 0.71 12.61 -11.96
CA LYS A 38 1.74 11.94 -12.76
C LYS A 38 2.96 12.82 -13.04
N ALA A 39 2.72 14.11 -13.23
CA ALA A 39 3.76 15.12 -13.42
C ALA A 39 4.48 15.51 -12.11
N GLY A 40 3.95 15.11 -10.95
CA GLY A 40 4.47 15.45 -9.63
C GLY A 40 4.15 16.87 -9.17
N CYS A 41 3.16 17.52 -9.78
CA CYS A 41 2.80 18.91 -9.47
C CYS A 41 2.22 19.06 -8.06
N ASN A 42 1.44 18.08 -7.60
CA ASN A 42 0.75 18.04 -6.32
C ASN A 42 1.45 17.12 -5.29
N MET A 43 2.78 17.05 -5.37
CA MET A 43 3.62 16.40 -4.35
C MET A 43 4.00 17.40 -3.24
N GLY A 44 4.31 16.90 -2.04
CA GLY A 44 4.69 17.75 -0.89
C GLY A 44 5.90 18.66 -1.12
N ALA A 45 6.79 18.30 -2.04
CA ALA A 45 7.93 19.12 -2.45
C ALA A 45 7.57 20.23 -3.48
N CYS A 46 6.34 20.24 -3.98
CA CYS A 46 5.84 21.17 -5.01
C CYS A 46 4.59 21.90 -4.51
N HIS A 47 3.48 21.88 -5.25
CA HIS A 47 2.30 22.69 -4.91
C HIS A 47 1.45 22.11 -3.79
N ALA A 48 1.71 20.87 -3.34
CA ALA A 48 1.10 20.31 -2.14
C ALA A 48 1.96 20.45 -0.87
N LYS A 49 2.85 21.45 -0.85
CA LYS A 49 3.62 21.80 0.33
C LYS A 49 2.69 22.27 1.45
N ALA A 50 2.86 21.68 2.64
CA ALA A 50 2.05 21.97 3.81
C ALA A 50 2.06 23.48 4.16
N GLY A 51 0.91 23.98 4.62
CA GLY A 51 0.69 25.39 4.94
C GLY A 51 0.04 26.15 3.80
N ASN A 52 0.80 26.50 2.75
CA ASN A 52 0.37 27.47 1.73
C ASN A 52 0.75 27.08 0.28
N GLY A 53 1.04 25.81 0.01
CA GLY A 53 1.57 25.37 -1.28
C GLY A 53 2.92 26.01 -1.62
N GLN A 54 3.15 26.28 -2.91
CA GLN A 54 4.40 26.86 -3.40
C GLN A 54 4.13 28.18 -4.14
N ASN A 55 4.72 29.27 -3.64
CA ASN A 55 4.62 30.63 -4.21
C ASN A 55 3.16 31.10 -4.41
N GLY A 56 2.29 30.79 -3.45
CA GLY A 56 0.87 31.18 -3.49
C GLY A 56 0.04 30.39 -4.51
N PHE A 57 0.53 29.25 -4.98
CA PHE A 57 -0.29 28.25 -5.69
C PHE A 57 -0.25 26.93 -4.92
N GLN A 58 -1.44 26.48 -4.53
CA GLN A 58 -1.67 25.32 -3.69
C GLN A 58 -2.46 24.26 -4.44
N LEU A 59 -2.07 23.00 -4.24
CA LEU A 59 -2.80 21.81 -4.60
C LEU A 59 -2.85 20.88 -3.37
N SER A 60 -3.86 20.04 -3.28
CA SER A 60 -4.00 18.97 -2.32
C SER A 60 -2.98 17.87 -2.59
N LEU A 61 -2.50 17.20 -1.55
CA LEU A 61 -1.51 16.14 -1.71
C LEU A 61 -2.09 15.00 -2.57
N LEU A 62 -1.39 14.64 -3.65
CA LEU A 62 -1.80 13.60 -4.61
C LEU A 62 -3.16 13.84 -5.29
N GLY A 63 -3.79 15.00 -5.10
CA GLY A 63 -5.10 15.32 -5.66
C GLY A 63 -6.28 14.79 -4.84
N PHE A 64 -6.12 14.61 -3.53
CA PHE A 64 -7.17 14.08 -2.65
C PHE A 64 -8.38 15.00 -2.46
N GLU A 65 -8.24 16.30 -2.73
CA GLU A 65 -9.34 17.27 -2.64
C GLU A 65 -9.57 17.97 -4.00
N PRO A 66 -10.18 17.30 -4.99
CA PRO A 66 -10.33 17.84 -6.35
C PRO A 66 -11.08 19.17 -6.38
N ARG A 67 -12.04 19.37 -5.48
CA ARG A 67 -12.78 20.63 -5.45
C ARG A 67 -11.89 21.80 -5.05
N ASP A 68 -11.09 21.63 -4.01
CA ASP A 68 -10.16 22.66 -3.56
C ASP A 68 -9.09 22.91 -4.65
N ASP A 69 -8.55 21.84 -5.26
CA ASP A 69 -7.61 21.95 -6.37
C ASP A 69 -8.14 22.78 -7.52
N TYR A 70 -9.42 22.60 -7.86
CA TYR A 70 -10.10 23.38 -8.88
C TYR A 70 -10.19 24.85 -8.50
N GLU A 71 -10.61 25.17 -7.26
CA GLU A 71 -10.71 26.56 -6.79
C GLU A 71 -9.34 27.27 -6.86
N HIS A 72 -8.26 26.62 -6.39
CA HIS A 72 -6.90 27.17 -6.42
C HIS A 72 -6.35 27.31 -7.84
N LEU A 73 -6.62 26.35 -8.72
CA LEU A 73 -6.12 26.38 -10.09
C LEU A 73 -6.88 27.39 -10.96
N VAL A 74 -8.21 27.41 -10.85
CA VAL A 74 -9.09 28.11 -11.79
C VAL A 74 -9.54 29.48 -11.28
N LYS A 75 -9.87 29.63 -9.99
CA LYS A 75 -10.53 30.85 -9.48
C LYS A 75 -9.59 31.80 -8.76
N GLU A 76 -8.65 31.27 -7.99
CA GLU A 76 -7.69 32.09 -7.27
C GLU A 76 -6.83 32.97 -8.17
N ALA A 77 -6.21 33.99 -7.55
CA ALA A 77 -5.41 34.98 -8.26
C ALA A 77 -6.16 35.65 -9.43
N LYS A 78 -7.50 35.73 -9.34
CA LYS A 78 -8.42 36.26 -10.37
C LYS A 78 -8.35 35.47 -11.69
N GLY A 79 -8.16 34.15 -11.61
CA GLY A 79 -8.12 33.24 -12.77
C GLY A 79 -6.92 33.42 -13.69
N ARG A 80 -5.89 34.17 -13.29
CA ARG A 80 -4.71 34.50 -14.11
C ARG A 80 -3.88 33.29 -14.56
N ARG A 81 -4.13 32.09 -14.01
CA ARG A 81 -3.36 30.88 -14.31
C ARG A 81 -3.74 30.26 -15.65
N LEU A 82 -4.95 30.53 -16.14
CA LEU A 82 -5.52 29.91 -17.34
C LEU A 82 -5.94 30.99 -18.36
N SER A 83 -5.72 30.70 -19.63
CA SER A 83 -6.20 31.50 -20.76
C SER A 83 -7.06 30.61 -21.64
N TYR A 84 -8.38 30.77 -21.56
CA TYR A 84 -9.32 29.94 -22.32
C TYR A 84 -9.26 30.20 -23.83
N ALA A 85 -9.06 31.46 -24.22
CA ALA A 85 -8.96 31.86 -25.62
C ALA A 85 -7.63 31.46 -26.26
N ALA A 86 -6.57 31.29 -25.45
CA ALA A 86 -5.26 30.84 -25.91
C ALA A 86 -4.69 29.83 -24.91
N PRO A 87 -5.14 28.56 -24.93
CA PRO A 87 -4.75 27.55 -23.95
C PRO A 87 -3.23 27.43 -23.76
N ASP A 88 -2.46 27.42 -24.85
CA ASP A 88 -0.99 27.35 -24.84
C ASP A 88 -0.30 28.57 -24.17
N GLN A 89 -1.02 29.68 -23.98
CA GLN A 89 -0.53 30.84 -23.23
C GLN A 89 -0.91 30.80 -21.74
N SER A 90 -1.60 29.74 -21.29
CA SER A 90 -1.90 29.55 -19.87
C SER A 90 -0.61 29.37 -19.08
N LEU A 91 -0.47 30.12 -17.98
CA LEU A 91 0.69 30.00 -17.09
C LEU A 91 0.90 28.55 -16.61
N LEU A 92 -0.19 27.80 -16.40
CA LEU A 92 -0.12 26.37 -16.07
C LEU A 92 0.71 25.59 -17.10
N LEU A 93 0.36 25.70 -18.39
CA LEU A 93 1.03 24.96 -19.47
C LEU A 93 2.46 25.47 -19.69
N GLN A 94 2.65 26.80 -19.74
CA GLN A 94 3.97 27.39 -19.99
C GLN A 94 4.98 27.06 -18.87
N LYS A 95 4.56 27.05 -17.60
CA LYS A 95 5.41 26.65 -16.47
C LYS A 95 5.68 25.15 -16.51
N ALA A 96 4.66 24.33 -16.72
CA ALA A 96 4.80 22.88 -16.74
C ALA A 96 5.71 22.41 -17.88
N SER A 97 5.68 23.07 -19.04
CA SER A 97 6.53 22.78 -20.19
C SER A 97 7.87 23.51 -20.22
N SER A 98 8.16 24.31 -19.20
CA SER A 98 9.38 25.14 -19.12
C SER A 98 9.56 26.10 -20.30
N GLN A 99 8.47 26.51 -20.96
CA GLN A 99 8.48 27.64 -21.90
C GLN A 99 8.77 28.96 -21.20
N ILE A 100 8.41 29.05 -19.91
CA ILE A 100 8.84 30.13 -19.02
C ILE A 100 9.49 29.53 -17.75
N PRO A 101 10.36 30.27 -17.04
CA PRO A 101 11.08 29.73 -15.88
C PRO A 101 10.17 29.15 -14.80
N HIS A 102 10.39 27.90 -14.43
CA HIS A 102 9.65 27.20 -13.37
C HIS A 102 10.62 26.50 -12.42
N GLY A 103 10.52 26.79 -11.12
CA GLY A 103 11.42 26.23 -10.11
C GLY A 103 11.38 24.70 -10.00
N GLY A 104 10.28 24.07 -10.41
CA GLY A 104 10.16 22.61 -10.51
C GLY A 104 10.76 22.01 -11.79
N GLY A 105 11.30 22.82 -12.70
CA GLY A 105 11.80 22.37 -14.01
C GLY A 105 10.71 21.86 -14.95
N LEU A 106 11.13 21.07 -15.94
CA LEU A 106 10.24 20.46 -16.95
C LEU A 106 9.39 19.36 -16.31
N ARG A 107 8.08 19.56 -16.31
CA ARG A 107 7.09 18.59 -15.79
C ARG A 107 6.29 17.91 -16.89
N LEU A 108 5.93 18.63 -17.94
CA LEU A 108 5.13 18.14 -19.07
C LEU A 108 5.74 18.56 -20.40
N LYS A 109 6.09 17.61 -21.27
CA LYS A 109 6.51 17.93 -22.63
C LYS A 109 5.31 18.39 -23.45
N THR A 110 5.46 19.40 -24.30
CA THR A 110 4.39 19.89 -25.20
C THR A 110 3.88 18.82 -26.16
N THR A 111 4.71 17.80 -26.45
CA THR A 111 4.35 16.65 -27.29
C THR A 111 3.69 15.51 -26.54
N SER A 112 3.50 15.63 -25.21
CA SER A 112 2.94 14.55 -24.39
C SER A 112 1.42 14.55 -24.41
N LYS A 113 0.80 13.37 -24.36
CA LYS A 113 -0.66 13.22 -24.19
C LYS A 113 -1.18 13.96 -22.96
N SER A 114 -0.41 13.98 -21.87
CA SER A 114 -0.74 14.71 -20.65
C SER A 114 -0.83 16.21 -20.85
N TYR A 115 0.06 16.80 -21.66
CA TYR A 115 -0.04 18.22 -22.02
C TYR A 115 -1.32 18.49 -22.82
N GLU A 116 -1.64 17.63 -23.78
CA GLU A 116 -2.85 17.78 -24.60
C GLU A 116 -4.14 17.67 -23.77
N ILE A 117 -4.19 16.76 -22.79
CA ILE A 117 -5.34 16.65 -21.87
C ILE A 117 -5.59 17.98 -21.14
N LEU A 118 -4.54 18.60 -20.59
CA LEU A 118 -4.68 19.89 -19.90
C LEU A 118 -5.06 21.01 -20.87
N ARG A 119 -4.43 21.03 -22.05
CA ARG A 119 -4.72 22.02 -23.09
C ARG A 119 -6.17 21.95 -23.55
N GLU A 120 -6.67 20.74 -23.75
CA GLU A 120 -8.04 20.48 -24.17
C GLU A 120 -9.04 20.84 -23.08
N TRP A 121 -8.78 20.48 -21.82
CA TRP A 121 -9.60 20.93 -20.69
C TRP A 121 -9.70 22.46 -20.61
N ILE A 122 -8.58 23.17 -20.80
CA ILE A 122 -8.56 24.64 -20.82
C ILE A 122 -9.36 25.18 -22.02
N ARG A 123 -9.21 24.58 -23.21
CA ARG A 123 -9.95 24.94 -24.42
C ARG A 123 -11.47 24.77 -24.24
N GLN A 124 -11.89 23.74 -23.51
CA GLN A 124 -13.29 23.48 -23.13
C GLN A 124 -13.81 24.42 -22.02
N GLY A 125 -13.01 25.40 -21.60
CA GLY A 125 -13.36 26.42 -20.61
C GLY A 125 -13.03 26.04 -19.18
N ALA A 126 -12.16 25.05 -18.97
CA ALA A 126 -11.68 24.60 -17.66
C ALA A 126 -12.81 24.37 -16.65
N ARG A 127 -13.84 23.65 -17.07
CA ARG A 127 -15.01 23.39 -16.23
C ARG A 127 -14.68 22.36 -15.16
N PHE A 128 -15.32 22.50 -14.00
CA PHE A 128 -15.35 21.42 -13.02
C PHE A 128 -16.26 20.29 -13.52
N ASP A 129 -16.13 19.13 -12.90
CA ASP A 129 -16.96 17.98 -13.21
C ASP A 129 -18.45 18.24 -13.00
N ARG A 130 -19.26 17.52 -13.76
CA ARG A 130 -20.71 17.49 -13.63
C ARG A 130 -21.09 16.52 -12.51
N GLU A 131 -22.31 16.64 -11.99
CA GLU A 131 -22.82 15.74 -10.95
C GLU A 131 -22.93 14.28 -11.41
N ASP A 132 -23.10 14.06 -12.72
CA ASP A 132 -23.17 12.75 -13.36
C ASP A 132 -21.79 12.17 -13.73
N THR A 133 -20.69 12.88 -13.43
CA THR A 133 -19.34 12.37 -13.68
C THR A 133 -19.08 11.10 -12.86
N PRO A 134 -18.69 9.97 -13.51
CA PRO A 134 -18.43 8.73 -12.79
C PRO A 134 -17.24 8.85 -11.84
N ASN A 135 -17.43 8.43 -10.59
CA ASN A 135 -16.33 8.31 -9.61
C ASN A 135 -15.53 7.03 -9.84
N LEU A 136 -14.21 7.09 -9.59
CA LEU A 136 -13.35 5.92 -9.57
C LEU A 136 -13.71 5.02 -8.38
N VAL A 137 -13.93 3.72 -8.64
CA VAL A 137 -14.26 2.72 -7.63
C VAL A 137 -13.03 1.92 -7.24
N SER A 138 -12.24 1.47 -8.22
CA SER A 138 -11.06 0.65 -7.97
C SER A 138 -10.08 0.70 -9.14
N ILE A 139 -8.87 0.19 -8.92
CA ILE A 139 -7.91 -0.09 -9.99
C ILE A 139 -7.44 -1.54 -9.95
N GLU A 140 -7.16 -2.08 -11.13
CA GLU A 140 -6.54 -3.38 -11.35
C GLU A 140 -5.19 -3.19 -12.06
N VAL A 141 -4.23 -4.06 -11.75
CA VAL A 141 -2.99 -4.18 -12.53
C VAL A 141 -2.91 -5.56 -13.15
N GLN A 142 -2.57 -5.61 -14.43
CA GLN A 142 -2.41 -6.83 -15.20
C GLN A 142 -0.98 -6.96 -15.74
N PRO A 143 -0.33 -8.13 -15.57
CA PRO A 143 -0.75 -9.21 -14.68
C PRO A 143 -0.71 -8.77 -13.19
N LYS A 144 -1.51 -9.41 -12.33
CA LYS A 144 -1.46 -9.18 -10.87
C LYS A 144 -0.29 -9.92 -10.22
N HIS A 145 0.00 -11.12 -10.72
CA HIS A 145 1.11 -11.96 -10.28
C HIS A 145 1.81 -12.55 -11.50
N ALA A 146 3.14 -12.64 -11.47
CA ALA A 146 3.89 -13.37 -12.49
C ALA A 146 5.10 -14.07 -11.88
N THR A 147 5.45 -15.24 -12.44
CA THR A 147 6.77 -15.83 -12.23
C THR A 147 7.62 -15.45 -13.44
N VAL A 148 8.73 -14.75 -13.19
CA VAL A 148 9.54 -14.11 -14.23
C VAL A 148 11.01 -14.50 -14.06
N GLN A 149 11.76 -14.46 -15.14
CA GLN A 149 13.19 -14.79 -15.12
C GLN A 149 14.03 -13.56 -14.73
N GLN A 150 15.23 -13.79 -14.22
CA GLN A 150 16.23 -12.73 -14.05
C GLN A 150 16.47 -12.01 -15.38
N ARG A 151 16.79 -10.71 -15.35
CA ARG A 151 17.06 -9.87 -16.53
C ARG A 151 15.90 -9.80 -17.55
N SER A 152 14.69 -10.22 -17.17
CA SER A 152 13.49 -10.14 -18.01
C SER A 152 12.77 -8.79 -17.85
N ARG A 153 11.80 -8.54 -18.73
CA ARG A 153 10.95 -7.35 -18.70
C ARG A 153 9.49 -7.75 -18.68
N GLN A 154 8.69 -7.03 -17.92
CA GLN A 154 7.23 -7.21 -17.83
C GLN A 154 6.55 -5.84 -17.98
N GLN A 155 5.75 -5.67 -19.02
CA GLN A 155 4.88 -4.50 -19.13
C GLN A 155 3.64 -4.72 -18.27
N LEU A 156 3.31 -3.74 -17.42
CA LEU A 156 2.08 -3.70 -16.66
C LEU A 156 1.02 -2.91 -17.40
N ARG A 157 -0.24 -3.30 -17.23
CA ARG A 157 -1.40 -2.53 -17.65
C ARG A 157 -2.21 -2.15 -16.42
N ALA A 158 -2.44 -0.86 -16.21
CA ALA A 158 -3.29 -0.37 -15.13
C ALA A 158 -4.68 -0.04 -15.68
N ILE A 159 -5.72 -0.60 -15.07
CA ILE A 159 -7.11 -0.45 -15.50
C ILE A 159 -7.89 0.19 -14.35
N ALA A 160 -8.59 1.29 -14.64
CA ALA A 160 -9.48 1.97 -13.70
C ALA A 160 -10.92 1.52 -13.94
N HIS A 161 -11.65 1.22 -12.87
CA HIS A 161 -13.07 0.85 -12.89
C HIS A 161 -13.91 1.97 -12.27
N TYR A 162 -14.89 2.47 -13.01
CA TYR A 162 -15.73 3.60 -12.59
C TYR A 162 -17.12 3.13 -12.16
N SER A 163 -17.80 4.00 -11.42
CA SER A 163 -19.13 3.74 -10.83
C SER A 163 -20.25 3.54 -11.85
N ASP A 164 -20.06 4.00 -13.09
CA ASP A 164 -20.98 3.76 -14.22
C ASP A 164 -20.70 2.42 -14.93
N GLY A 165 -19.74 1.63 -14.44
CA GLY A 165 -19.31 0.36 -15.02
C GLY A 165 -18.28 0.51 -16.14
N THR A 166 -17.92 1.74 -16.53
CA THR A 166 -16.87 1.95 -17.55
C THR A 166 -15.49 1.59 -17.02
N GLN A 167 -14.61 1.19 -17.92
CA GLN A 167 -13.22 0.88 -17.63
C GLN A 167 -12.30 1.70 -18.52
N ARG A 168 -11.20 2.21 -17.96
CA ARG A 168 -10.20 2.97 -18.71
C ARG A 168 -8.80 2.41 -18.50
N ASP A 169 -8.02 2.35 -19.58
CA ASP A 169 -6.59 2.09 -19.48
C ASP A 169 -5.90 3.37 -18.98
N VAL A 170 -5.37 3.28 -17.76
CA VAL A 170 -4.70 4.39 -17.07
C VAL A 170 -3.20 4.15 -16.94
N THR A 171 -2.64 3.20 -17.71
CA THR A 171 -1.23 2.79 -17.63
C THR A 171 -0.27 3.98 -17.70
N GLY A 172 -0.54 4.93 -18.60
CA GLY A 172 0.29 6.13 -18.78
C GLY A 172 0.12 7.20 -17.70
N LEU A 173 -0.92 7.14 -16.88
CA LEU A 173 -1.26 8.13 -15.85
C LEU A 173 -1.06 7.59 -14.42
N ALA A 174 -1.06 6.28 -14.22
CA ALA A 174 -0.78 5.65 -12.93
C ALA A 174 0.67 5.89 -12.48
N LEU A 175 0.90 5.96 -11.18
CA LEU A 175 2.24 5.98 -10.57
C LEU A 175 2.68 4.55 -10.26
N TYR A 176 3.98 4.29 -10.41
CA TYR A 176 4.58 2.98 -10.17
C TYR A 176 5.76 3.14 -9.22
N GLU A 177 5.88 2.24 -8.24
CA GLU A 177 6.96 2.23 -7.26
C GLU A 177 7.32 0.78 -6.92
N SER A 178 8.60 0.43 -7.03
CA SER A 178 9.09 -0.88 -6.59
C SER A 178 9.43 -0.84 -5.11
N ASN A 179 9.10 -1.91 -4.38
CA ASN A 179 9.52 -2.02 -2.97
C ASN A 179 11.01 -2.40 -2.82
N ASP A 180 11.65 -2.85 -3.90
CA ASP A 180 13.07 -3.19 -3.96
C ASP A 180 13.60 -2.93 -5.38
N GLU A 181 14.17 -1.75 -5.61
CA GLU A 181 14.73 -1.36 -6.91
C GLU A 181 15.99 -2.16 -7.30
N ALA A 182 16.72 -2.70 -6.32
CA ALA A 182 17.87 -3.57 -6.61
C ALA A 182 17.42 -4.90 -7.23
N MET A 183 16.19 -5.33 -6.95
CA MET A 183 15.59 -6.52 -7.51
C MET A 183 14.77 -6.25 -8.78
N ALA A 184 13.97 -5.17 -8.79
CA ALA A 184 13.23 -4.76 -9.97
C ALA A 184 13.03 -3.24 -10.03
N GLU A 185 13.42 -2.64 -11.15
CA GLU A 185 13.12 -1.24 -11.46
C GLU A 185 11.80 -1.15 -12.23
N VAL A 186 11.09 -0.03 -12.09
CA VAL A 186 9.88 0.23 -12.87
C VAL A 186 9.92 1.62 -13.49
N THR A 187 9.66 1.66 -14.80
CA THR A 187 9.59 2.93 -15.53
C THR A 187 8.27 3.66 -15.28
N LYS A 188 8.22 4.96 -15.62
CA LYS A 188 6.98 5.74 -15.56
C LYS A 188 5.86 5.19 -16.47
N SER A 189 6.16 4.35 -17.46
CA SER A 189 5.15 3.73 -18.32
C SER A 189 4.70 2.35 -17.85
N GLY A 190 5.12 1.91 -16.65
CA GLY A 190 4.75 0.60 -16.11
C GLY A 190 5.55 -0.58 -16.67
N LEU A 191 6.68 -0.32 -17.35
CA LEU A 191 7.60 -1.39 -17.73
C LEU A 191 8.48 -1.74 -16.53
N VAL A 192 8.32 -2.96 -16.02
CA VAL A 192 9.15 -3.54 -14.95
C VAL A 192 10.36 -4.23 -15.58
N GLN A 193 11.53 -3.94 -15.06
CA GLN A 193 12.80 -4.57 -15.44
C GLN A 193 13.34 -5.35 -14.25
N ILE A 194 13.36 -6.68 -14.38
CA ILE A 194 13.88 -7.58 -13.35
C ILE A 194 15.40 -7.61 -13.44
N GLN A 195 16.07 -7.51 -12.31
CA GLN A 195 17.52 -7.56 -12.20
C GLN A 195 18.00 -9.00 -11.96
N GLU A 196 19.07 -9.17 -11.20
CA GLU A 196 19.71 -10.47 -10.93
C GLU A 196 19.30 -11.07 -9.58
N ILE A 197 18.74 -10.27 -8.67
CA ILE A 197 18.32 -10.74 -7.35
C ILE A 197 17.10 -11.66 -7.50
N THR A 198 17.11 -12.78 -6.78
CA THR A 198 16.02 -13.78 -6.74
C THR A 198 15.17 -13.59 -5.48
N GLY A 199 13.94 -14.10 -5.49
CA GLY A 199 12.95 -13.84 -4.43
C GLY A 199 11.65 -13.24 -4.94
N ASN A 200 10.94 -12.51 -4.07
CA ASN A 200 9.69 -11.84 -4.42
C ASN A 200 9.86 -10.33 -4.39
N VAL A 201 9.36 -9.66 -5.42
CA VAL A 201 9.32 -8.20 -5.52
C VAL A 201 7.90 -7.73 -5.83
N ALA A 202 7.53 -6.58 -5.31
CA ALA A 202 6.23 -5.98 -5.50
C ALA A 202 6.37 -4.58 -6.12
N VAL A 203 5.57 -4.32 -7.15
CA VAL A 203 5.40 -2.99 -7.73
C VAL A 203 4.04 -2.47 -7.34
N MET A 204 4.04 -1.42 -6.54
CA MET A 204 2.84 -0.68 -6.18
C MET A 204 2.42 0.21 -7.35
N VAL A 205 1.13 0.17 -7.69
CA VAL A 205 0.51 0.98 -8.73
C VAL A 205 -0.54 1.87 -8.07
N ARG A 206 -0.44 3.19 -8.23
CA ARG A 206 -1.37 4.16 -7.63
C ARG A 206 -2.05 5.02 -8.68
N TYR A 207 -3.35 5.25 -8.53
CA TYR A 207 -4.11 6.16 -9.39
C TYR A 207 -5.33 6.69 -8.64
N GLN A 208 -5.44 8.02 -8.50
CA GLN A 208 -6.49 8.74 -7.76
C GLN A 208 -6.85 8.11 -6.39
N GLY A 209 -5.84 7.95 -5.53
CA GLY A 209 -6.04 7.37 -4.18
C GLY A 209 -6.20 5.85 -4.13
N GLN A 210 -6.51 5.19 -5.25
CA GLN A 210 -6.60 3.73 -5.31
C GLN A 210 -5.23 3.10 -5.49
N VAL A 211 -5.06 1.89 -4.94
CA VAL A 211 -3.81 1.13 -4.97
C VAL A 211 -4.05 -0.28 -5.49
N ALA A 212 -3.23 -0.69 -6.47
CA ALA A 212 -3.07 -2.08 -6.88
C ALA A 212 -1.60 -2.50 -6.72
N VAL A 213 -1.35 -3.81 -6.68
CA VAL A 213 0.01 -4.35 -6.50
C VAL A 213 0.25 -5.46 -7.49
N TYR A 214 1.27 -5.30 -8.33
CA TYR A 214 1.85 -6.37 -9.12
C TYR A 214 2.90 -7.09 -8.25
N ARG A 215 2.87 -8.42 -8.22
CA ARG A 215 3.89 -9.23 -7.53
C ARG A 215 4.63 -10.11 -8.53
N ALA A 216 5.95 -9.98 -8.57
CA ALA A 216 6.82 -10.85 -9.34
C ALA A 216 7.54 -11.83 -8.41
N SER A 217 7.57 -13.10 -8.79
CA SER A 217 8.45 -14.10 -8.20
C SER A 217 9.57 -14.38 -9.19
N VAL A 218 10.81 -14.23 -8.74
CA VAL A 218 12.03 -14.49 -9.50
C VAL A 218 12.68 -15.74 -8.89
N PRO A 219 12.48 -16.93 -9.48
CA PRO A 219 12.96 -18.17 -8.88
C PRO A 219 14.49 -18.22 -8.82
N LEU A 220 15.02 -18.87 -7.78
CA LEU A 220 16.42 -19.26 -7.68
C LEU A 220 16.78 -20.33 -8.73
N GLY A 221 15.80 -21.13 -9.14
CA GLY A 221 15.96 -22.17 -10.16
C GLY A 221 16.57 -23.48 -9.64
N VAL A 222 16.62 -23.69 -8.33
CA VAL A 222 17.07 -24.98 -7.76
C VAL A 222 15.92 -26.00 -7.86
N PRO A 223 16.17 -27.20 -8.42
CA PRO A 223 15.15 -28.25 -8.48
C PRO A 223 14.65 -28.65 -7.10
N ILE A 224 13.33 -28.64 -6.92
CA ILE A 224 12.67 -29.12 -5.70
C ILE A 224 12.26 -30.57 -5.92
N THR A 225 12.94 -31.47 -5.22
CA THR A 225 12.69 -32.93 -5.34
C THR A 225 11.60 -33.42 -4.41
N LYS A 226 11.43 -32.78 -3.23
CA LYS A 226 10.43 -33.16 -2.24
C LYS A 226 10.10 -32.01 -1.29
N MET A 227 8.81 -31.72 -1.15
CA MET A 227 8.28 -30.82 -0.11
C MET A 227 7.79 -31.64 1.10
N PRO A 228 8.05 -31.19 2.34
CA PRO A 228 7.41 -31.78 3.51
C PRO A 228 5.89 -31.49 3.49
N PRO A 229 5.06 -32.33 4.11
CA PRO A 229 3.65 -32.00 4.29
C PRO A 229 3.51 -30.78 5.20
N PRO A 230 2.54 -29.88 4.94
CA PRO A 230 2.24 -28.77 5.83
C PRO A 230 1.64 -29.29 7.16
N ASN A 231 2.00 -28.67 8.29
CA ASN A 231 1.39 -28.98 9.58
C ASN A 231 0.21 -28.06 9.91
N ASN A 232 0.15 -26.87 9.28
CA ASN A 232 -0.89 -25.88 9.47
C ASN A 232 -0.98 -24.95 8.23
N PHE A 233 -1.95 -24.03 8.25
CA PHE A 233 -2.19 -23.09 7.14
C PHE A 233 -1.00 -22.14 6.87
N VAL A 234 -0.16 -21.86 7.87
CA VAL A 234 1.05 -21.04 7.68
C VAL A 234 2.06 -21.81 6.83
N ASP A 235 2.26 -23.09 7.13
CA ASP A 235 3.14 -23.96 6.35
C ASP A 235 2.69 -24.05 4.89
N GLU A 236 1.37 -24.10 4.60
CA GLU A 236 0.86 -24.10 3.23
C GLU A 236 1.34 -22.87 2.42
N HIS A 237 1.27 -21.68 3.04
CA HIS A 237 1.74 -20.45 2.41
C HIS A 237 3.26 -20.39 2.27
N VAL A 238 4.01 -20.83 3.30
CA VAL A 238 5.48 -20.85 3.27
C VAL A 238 5.97 -21.83 2.22
N LEU A 239 5.47 -23.06 2.21
CA LEU A 239 5.86 -24.11 1.29
C LEU A 239 5.48 -23.75 -0.16
N GLY A 240 4.27 -23.23 -0.40
CA GLY A 240 3.89 -22.77 -1.73
C GLY A 240 4.76 -21.61 -2.24
N ASN A 241 5.27 -20.76 -1.35
CA ASN A 241 6.20 -19.69 -1.73
C ASN A 241 7.61 -20.24 -2.03
N LEU A 242 8.12 -21.17 -1.23
CA LEU A 242 9.39 -21.85 -1.48
C LEU A 242 9.36 -22.59 -2.83
N GLU A 243 8.24 -23.27 -3.11
CA GLU A 243 8.01 -23.96 -4.39
C GLU A 243 8.08 -23.01 -5.57
N ARG A 244 7.31 -21.90 -5.51
CA ARG A 244 7.30 -20.87 -6.55
C ARG A 244 8.68 -20.25 -6.78
N LEU A 245 9.48 -20.10 -5.73
CA LEU A 245 10.83 -19.56 -5.81
C LEU A 245 11.89 -20.60 -6.17
N GLY A 246 11.55 -21.89 -6.31
CA GLY A 246 12.55 -22.93 -6.53
C GLY A 246 13.57 -23.00 -5.39
N ILE A 247 13.13 -22.81 -4.14
CA ILE A 247 13.97 -22.88 -2.96
C ILE A 247 13.65 -24.19 -2.23
N PRO A 248 14.60 -25.15 -2.15
CA PRO A 248 14.36 -26.39 -1.42
C PRO A 248 14.24 -26.09 0.09
N PRO A 249 13.28 -26.73 0.79
CA PRO A 249 13.15 -26.56 2.24
C PRO A 249 14.39 -27.11 2.95
N SER A 250 14.76 -26.48 4.07
CA SER A 250 15.82 -27.01 4.92
C SER A 250 15.42 -28.38 5.49
N PRO A 251 16.38 -29.30 5.67
CA PRO A 251 16.09 -30.59 6.30
C PRO A 251 15.58 -30.39 7.73
N LEU A 252 14.77 -31.34 8.20
CA LEU A 252 14.36 -31.38 9.61
C LEU A 252 15.60 -31.51 10.49
N CYS A 253 15.73 -30.61 11.47
CA CYS A 253 16.81 -30.70 12.44
C CYS A 253 16.66 -31.92 13.35
N ASP A 254 17.77 -32.37 13.93
CA ASP A 254 17.77 -33.40 14.97
C ASP A 254 17.09 -32.90 16.26
N ASP A 255 16.79 -33.84 17.16
CA ASP A 255 16.05 -33.58 18.39
C ASP A 255 16.80 -32.67 19.38
N ALA A 256 18.12 -32.77 19.48
CA ALA A 256 18.88 -31.91 20.39
C ALA A 256 18.90 -30.46 19.89
N THR A 257 19.10 -30.28 18.58
CA THR A 257 19.02 -28.98 17.91
C THR A 257 17.62 -28.38 18.03
N PHE A 258 16.57 -29.20 17.81
CA PHE A 258 15.18 -28.78 17.97
C PHE A 258 14.90 -28.28 19.39
N LEU A 259 15.21 -29.10 20.41
CA LEU A 259 14.96 -28.76 21.81
C LEU A 259 15.65 -27.45 22.20
N ARG A 260 16.93 -27.29 21.83
CA ARG A 260 17.66 -26.07 22.12
C ARG A 260 16.99 -24.84 21.50
N ARG A 261 16.59 -24.90 20.23
CA ARG A 261 15.97 -23.75 19.53
C ARG A 261 14.61 -23.40 20.13
N VAL A 262 13.75 -24.39 20.33
CA VAL A 262 12.39 -24.16 20.82
C VAL A 262 12.38 -23.64 22.27
N THR A 263 13.28 -24.12 23.14
CA THR A 263 13.38 -23.59 24.51
C THR A 263 13.92 -22.15 24.52
N LEU A 264 14.88 -21.81 23.67
CA LEU A 264 15.36 -20.43 23.55
C LEU A 264 14.25 -19.49 23.04
N ASP A 265 13.51 -19.91 22.02
CA ASP A 265 12.49 -19.08 21.38
C ASP A 265 11.28 -18.86 22.29
N ILE A 266 10.84 -19.90 23.01
CA ILE A 266 9.63 -19.86 23.85
C ILE A 266 9.94 -19.39 25.27
N ALA A 267 10.98 -19.95 25.91
CA ALA A 267 11.28 -19.73 27.33
C ALA A 267 12.45 -18.76 27.57
N GLY A 268 13.17 -18.31 26.53
CA GLY A 268 14.27 -17.35 26.68
C GLY A 268 15.51 -17.90 27.40
N ARG A 269 15.59 -19.22 27.58
CA ARG A 269 16.70 -19.91 28.27
C ARG A 269 17.13 -21.17 27.54
N LEU A 270 18.23 -21.77 28.00
CA LEU A 270 18.63 -23.10 27.55
C LEU A 270 17.76 -24.19 28.20
N PRO A 271 17.57 -25.35 27.55
CA PRO A 271 16.96 -26.50 28.19
C PRO A 271 17.84 -26.98 29.35
N THR A 272 17.22 -27.32 30.47
CA THR A 272 17.91 -27.90 31.61
C THR A 272 18.44 -29.29 31.26
N THR A 273 19.40 -29.78 32.04
CA THR A 273 19.91 -31.14 31.90
C THR A 273 18.80 -32.19 32.06
N GLY A 274 17.83 -31.94 32.94
CA GLY A 274 16.69 -32.82 33.17
C GLY A 274 15.76 -32.89 31.95
N GLU A 275 15.31 -31.74 31.46
CA GLU A 275 14.47 -31.63 30.24
C GLU A 275 15.16 -32.28 29.04
N THR A 276 16.46 -32.04 28.86
CA THR A 276 17.24 -32.61 27.75
C THR A 276 17.28 -34.13 27.81
N LYS A 277 17.61 -34.70 28.98
CA LYS A 277 17.64 -36.17 29.15
C LYS A 277 16.28 -36.80 28.91
N ALA A 278 15.21 -36.21 29.46
CA ALA A 278 13.85 -36.70 29.29
C ALA A 278 13.39 -36.67 27.83
N PHE A 279 13.61 -35.55 27.13
CA PHE A 279 13.19 -35.36 25.74
C PHE A 279 13.95 -36.28 24.77
N LEU A 280 15.26 -36.44 24.95
CA LEU A 280 16.08 -37.30 24.11
C LEU A 280 15.79 -38.80 24.33
N ALA A 281 15.41 -39.19 25.55
CA ALA A 281 15.01 -40.56 25.86
C ALA A 281 13.60 -40.92 25.35
N SER A 282 12.70 -39.94 25.20
CA SER A 282 11.32 -40.19 24.76
C SER A 282 11.23 -40.65 23.30
N GLN A 283 10.49 -41.75 23.09
CA GLN A 283 10.16 -42.35 21.78
C GLN A 283 8.68 -42.15 21.40
N GLU A 284 7.96 -41.37 22.18
CA GLU A 284 6.53 -41.17 21.97
C GLU A 284 6.27 -40.33 20.71
N LYS A 285 5.24 -40.72 19.96
CA LYS A 285 4.77 -39.95 18.81
C LYS A 285 4.36 -38.54 19.25
N GLY A 286 4.76 -37.52 18.51
CA GLY A 286 4.40 -36.13 18.80
C GLY A 286 5.14 -35.49 19.99
N LYS A 287 6.26 -36.05 20.47
CA LYS A 287 7.05 -35.45 21.57
C LYS A 287 7.45 -33.99 21.34
N ARG A 288 7.66 -33.57 20.09
CA ARG A 288 7.96 -32.17 19.72
C ARG A 288 6.80 -31.22 20.00
N ALA A 289 5.56 -31.62 19.68
CA ALA A 289 4.38 -30.82 19.97
C ALA A 289 4.14 -30.71 21.48
N ARG A 290 4.33 -31.81 22.22
CA ARG A 290 4.15 -31.81 23.68
C ARG A 290 5.16 -30.92 24.40
N VAL A 291 6.44 -30.95 24.03
CA VAL A 291 7.42 -30.04 24.65
C VAL A 291 7.13 -28.57 24.32
N ILE A 292 6.60 -28.27 23.12
CA ILE A 292 6.12 -26.91 22.79
C ILE A 292 5.00 -26.51 23.75
N ASP A 293 3.99 -27.36 23.93
CA ASP A 293 2.86 -27.08 24.81
C ASP A 293 3.28 -26.95 26.30
N GLU A 294 4.25 -27.75 26.75
CA GLU A 294 4.82 -27.65 28.09
C GLU A 294 5.56 -26.32 28.28
N LEU A 295 6.38 -25.91 27.30
CA LEU A 295 7.08 -24.63 27.34
C LEU A 295 6.11 -23.46 27.33
N LEU A 296 5.06 -23.49 26.51
CA LEU A 296 4.03 -22.44 26.45
C LEU A 296 3.21 -22.33 27.74
N ARG A 297 3.10 -23.40 28.53
CA ARG A 297 2.45 -23.38 29.85
C ARG A 297 3.41 -23.00 30.99
N SER A 298 4.69 -22.84 30.70
CA SER A 298 5.70 -22.57 31.73
C SER A 298 5.70 -21.11 32.18
N PRO A 299 6.10 -20.83 33.44
CA PRO A 299 6.39 -19.47 33.89
C PRO A 299 7.46 -18.77 33.03
N ASP A 300 8.46 -19.52 32.54
CA ASP A 300 9.54 -18.97 31.73
C ASP A 300 9.03 -18.32 30.43
N TYR A 301 8.03 -18.94 29.78
CA TYR A 301 7.36 -18.35 28.63
C TYR A 301 6.71 -17.01 29.01
N ALA A 302 5.92 -17.00 30.07
CA ALA A 302 5.21 -15.81 30.52
C ALA A 302 6.18 -14.67 30.87
N ASP A 303 7.27 -14.97 31.59
CA ASP A 303 8.31 -14.01 31.96
C ASP A 303 9.06 -13.46 30.74
N TYR A 304 9.46 -14.35 29.83
CA TYR A 304 10.21 -13.96 28.63
C TYR A 304 9.35 -13.12 27.67
N PHE A 305 8.12 -13.53 27.40
CA PHE A 305 7.22 -12.80 26.51
C PHE A 305 6.68 -11.51 27.15
N ALA A 306 6.47 -11.47 28.47
CA ALA A 306 6.11 -10.24 29.16
C ALA A 306 7.18 -9.16 28.99
N SER A 307 8.46 -9.55 28.99
CA SER A 307 9.57 -8.63 28.74
C SER A 307 9.54 -8.05 27.32
N LYS A 308 9.21 -8.88 26.31
CA LYS A 308 9.02 -8.41 24.92
C LYS A 308 7.84 -7.44 24.82
N TRP A 309 6.71 -7.80 25.42
CA TRP A 309 5.50 -6.98 25.44
C TRP A 309 5.68 -5.69 26.23
N ALA A 310 6.47 -5.68 27.31
CA ALA A 310 6.78 -4.49 28.07
C ALA A 310 7.47 -3.43 27.20
N ALA A 311 8.39 -3.84 26.30
CA ALA A 311 9.00 -2.93 25.34
C ALA A 311 7.99 -2.38 24.33
N LEU A 312 7.15 -3.26 23.74
CA LEU A 312 6.14 -2.86 22.76
C LEU A 312 5.07 -1.94 23.35
N LEU A 313 4.67 -2.18 24.60
CA LEU A 313 3.68 -1.39 25.35
C LEU A 313 4.31 -0.23 26.12
N LYS A 314 5.58 0.11 25.83
CA LYS A 314 6.29 1.25 26.43
C LYS A 314 6.27 1.24 27.96
N ASN A 315 6.24 0.06 28.58
CA ASN A 315 6.29 -0.09 30.02
C ASN A 315 7.72 0.14 30.54
N ARG A 316 8.05 1.41 30.82
CA ARG A 316 9.35 1.86 31.31
C ARG A 316 9.24 2.65 32.60
N ARG A 317 10.38 3.00 33.20
CA ARG A 317 10.51 3.88 34.38
C ARG A 317 11.30 5.11 34.00
N ASP A 318 10.70 6.29 34.15
CA ASP A 318 11.37 7.57 33.93
C ASP A 318 11.74 8.21 35.28
N ASN A 319 10.99 7.90 36.36
CA ASN A 319 11.29 8.32 37.74
C ASN A 319 10.76 7.33 38.79
N ASN A 320 11.03 7.58 40.07
CA ASN A 320 10.63 6.71 41.19
C ASN A 320 9.11 6.54 41.35
N SER A 321 8.30 7.50 40.92
CA SER A 321 6.83 7.41 41.03
C SER A 321 6.24 6.35 40.08
N ASP A 322 7.00 5.94 39.07
CA ASP A 322 6.58 4.94 38.09
C ASP A 322 6.73 3.50 38.60
N ILE A 323 7.44 3.28 39.71
CA ILE A 323 7.84 1.95 40.19
C ILE A 323 6.63 1.02 40.32
N VAL A 324 5.58 1.49 41.00
CA VAL A 324 4.36 0.73 41.26
C VAL A 324 3.63 0.42 39.95
N ALA A 325 3.46 1.43 39.10
CA ALA A 325 2.73 1.25 37.85
C ALA A 325 3.43 0.30 36.89
N ASN A 326 4.75 0.41 36.81
CA ASN A 326 5.58 -0.43 35.96
C ASN A 326 5.52 -1.91 36.38
N PHE A 327 5.63 -2.20 37.68
CA PHE A 327 5.52 -3.57 38.19
C PHE A 327 4.11 -4.14 38.02
N ALA A 328 3.08 -3.39 38.39
CA ALA A 328 1.70 -3.84 38.28
C ALA A 328 1.33 -4.15 36.82
N PHE A 329 1.74 -3.29 35.88
CA PHE A 329 1.46 -3.50 34.47
C PHE A 329 2.24 -4.69 33.90
N HIS A 330 3.52 -4.85 34.26
CA HIS A 330 4.30 -6.02 33.88
C HIS A 330 3.67 -7.31 34.40
N ALA A 331 3.25 -7.34 35.68
CA ALA A 331 2.59 -8.49 36.28
C ALA A 331 1.30 -8.84 35.54
N TRP A 332 0.46 -7.85 35.19
CA TRP A 332 -0.75 -8.10 34.41
C TRP A 332 -0.46 -8.70 33.02
N VAL A 333 0.56 -8.21 32.31
CA VAL A 333 0.96 -8.79 31.01
C VAL A 333 1.43 -10.24 31.18
N ARG A 334 2.34 -10.47 32.13
CA ARG A 334 2.88 -11.79 32.45
C ARG A 334 1.77 -12.78 32.81
N ASP A 335 0.90 -12.41 33.73
CA ASP A 335 -0.16 -13.30 34.21
C ASP A 335 -1.21 -13.55 33.11
N SER A 336 -1.46 -12.57 32.23
CA SER A 336 -2.29 -12.77 31.03
C SER A 336 -1.70 -13.81 30.08
N LEU A 337 -0.38 -13.78 29.87
CA LEU A 337 0.33 -14.77 29.05
C LEU A 337 0.32 -16.15 29.70
N LEU A 338 0.59 -16.23 31.01
CA LEU A 338 0.60 -17.49 31.77
C LEU A 338 -0.79 -18.16 31.79
N ALA A 339 -1.85 -17.36 31.92
CA ALA A 339 -3.23 -17.84 31.86
C ALA A 339 -3.69 -18.19 30.43
N ASN A 340 -2.83 -18.01 29.42
CA ASN A 340 -3.15 -18.15 28.01
C ASN A 340 -4.41 -17.34 27.63
N LYS A 341 -4.47 -16.08 28.07
CA LYS A 341 -5.59 -15.18 27.81
C LYS A 341 -5.81 -15.02 26.30
N PRO A 342 -7.04 -15.15 25.79
CA PRO A 342 -7.35 -14.88 24.39
C PRO A 342 -6.87 -13.48 23.97
N PHE A 343 -6.26 -13.39 22.79
CA PHE A 343 -5.65 -12.15 22.31
C PHE A 343 -6.65 -10.99 22.23
N ASP A 344 -7.89 -11.26 21.78
CA ASP A 344 -8.95 -10.27 21.73
C ASP A 344 -9.32 -9.72 23.13
N GLN A 345 -9.29 -10.56 24.16
CA GLN A 345 -9.53 -10.16 25.54
C GLN A 345 -8.36 -9.33 26.08
N PHE A 346 -7.11 -9.75 25.83
CA PHE A 346 -5.92 -8.98 26.21
C PHE A 346 -5.96 -7.56 25.62
N VAL A 347 -6.26 -7.44 24.32
CA VAL A 347 -6.35 -6.15 23.64
C VAL A 347 -7.54 -5.34 24.16
N ARG A 348 -8.72 -5.95 24.31
CA ARG A 348 -9.91 -5.25 24.82
C ARG A 348 -9.69 -4.70 26.23
N GLU A 349 -9.12 -5.49 27.13
CA GLU A 349 -8.82 -5.06 28.51
C GLU A 349 -7.84 -3.89 28.52
N LEU A 350 -6.83 -3.89 27.66
CA LEU A 350 -5.91 -2.76 27.52
C LEU A 350 -6.61 -1.50 27.01
N LEU A 351 -7.36 -1.60 25.91
CA LEU A 351 -7.98 -0.45 25.25
C LEU A 351 -9.19 0.12 26.00
N ALA A 352 -9.88 -0.70 26.79
CA ALA A 352 -11.01 -0.27 27.62
C ALA A 352 -10.59 0.01 29.07
N ALA A 353 -9.29 0.09 29.36
CA ALA A 353 -8.80 0.25 30.72
C ALA A 353 -9.25 1.58 31.34
N THR A 354 -9.89 1.49 32.51
CA THR A 354 -10.28 2.65 33.33
C THR A 354 -9.99 2.39 34.81
N GLY A 355 -9.86 3.45 35.60
CA GLY A 355 -9.66 3.35 37.05
C GLY A 355 -8.21 3.62 37.48
N THR A 356 -7.76 2.93 38.53
CA THR A 356 -6.41 3.13 39.10
C THR A 356 -5.49 1.99 38.71
N VAL A 357 -4.18 2.24 38.69
CA VAL A 357 -3.19 1.19 38.33
C VAL A 357 -3.18 0.02 39.33
N ILE A 358 -3.70 0.23 40.54
CA ILE A 358 -3.83 -0.83 41.57
C ILE A 358 -5.00 -1.76 41.23
N THR A 359 -6.11 -1.21 40.74
CA THR A 359 -7.34 -1.97 40.47
C THR A 359 -7.41 -2.48 39.02
N ASN A 360 -6.79 -1.77 38.09
CA ASN A 360 -6.76 -2.08 36.67
C ASN A 360 -5.39 -1.71 36.08
N PRO A 361 -4.35 -2.54 36.26
CA PRO A 361 -2.98 -2.20 35.85
C PRO A 361 -2.78 -1.72 34.40
N PRO A 362 -3.53 -2.21 33.40
CA PRO A 362 -3.49 -1.68 32.03
C PRO A 362 -3.61 -0.17 31.86
N VAL A 363 -4.26 0.55 32.80
CA VAL A 363 -4.29 2.03 32.77
C VAL A 363 -2.89 2.67 32.83
N ALA A 364 -1.86 1.94 33.23
CA ALA A 364 -0.48 2.40 33.19
C ALA A 364 -0.02 2.78 31.77
N TRP A 365 -0.56 2.14 30.72
CA TRP A 365 -0.24 2.49 29.33
C TRP A 365 -0.68 3.92 29.00
N TYR A 366 -1.89 4.31 29.40
CA TYR A 366 -2.42 5.67 29.20
C TYR A 366 -1.66 6.76 29.96
N LYS A 367 -0.95 6.40 31.04
CA LYS A 367 -0.04 7.35 31.72
C LYS A 367 1.20 7.66 30.88
N ARG A 368 1.57 6.79 29.96
CA ARG A 368 2.72 6.95 29.05
C ARG A 368 2.33 7.51 27.70
N VAL A 369 1.23 7.02 27.15
CA VAL A 369 0.71 7.42 25.84
C VAL A 369 -0.51 8.31 26.07
N THR A 370 -0.25 9.58 26.37
CA THR A 370 -1.27 10.51 26.86
C THR A 370 -2.02 11.22 25.74
N GLU A 371 -1.42 11.36 24.56
CA GLU A 371 -2.02 12.08 23.44
C GLU A 371 -2.84 11.14 22.55
N PRO A 372 -4.08 11.49 22.18
CA PRO A 372 -4.92 10.66 21.30
C PRO A 372 -4.25 10.25 19.99
N LYS A 373 -3.42 11.13 19.42
CA LYS A 373 -2.65 10.84 18.20
C LYS A 373 -1.68 9.67 18.39
N GLN A 374 -0.91 9.70 19.47
CA GLN A 374 0.04 8.64 19.80
C GLN A 374 -0.68 7.32 20.14
N GLN A 375 -1.83 7.40 20.79
CA GLN A 375 -2.65 6.23 21.10
C GLN A 375 -3.14 5.54 19.82
N ILE A 376 -3.67 6.29 18.86
CA ILE A 376 -4.14 5.74 17.57
C ILE A 376 -2.98 5.09 16.81
N GLU A 377 -1.83 5.75 16.76
CA GLU A 377 -0.64 5.21 16.06
C GLU A 377 -0.14 3.92 16.68
N ASP A 378 0.04 3.90 18.00
CA ASP A 378 0.51 2.72 18.72
C ASP A 378 -0.47 1.55 18.53
N VAL A 379 -1.77 1.79 18.69
CA VAL A 379 -2.79 0.75 18.59
C VAL A 379 -2.90 0.21 17.17
N ALA A 380 -2.95 1.09 16.16
CA ALA A 380 -3.01 0.68 14.77
C ALA A 380 -1.76 -0.13 14.37
N GLN A 381 -0.59 0.32 14.79
CA GLN A 381 0.65 -0.38 14.42
C GLN A 381 0.81 -1.70 15.18
N LEU A 382 0.55 -1.72 16.48
CA LEU A 382 0.82 -2.87 17.34
C LEU A 382 -0.21 -3.99 17.14
N PHE A 383 -1.49 -3.65 16.99
CA PHE A 383 -2.58 -4.63 16.96
C PHE A 383 -3.18 -4.86 15.58
N LEU A 384 -3.07 -3.89 14.67
CA LEU A 384 -3.59 -4.01 13.29
C LEU A 384 -2.47 -4.15 12.25
N GLY A 385 -1.21 -3.88 12.61
CA GLY A 385 -0.09 -3.87 11.66
C GLY A 385 -0.14 -2.71 10.67
N VAL A 386 -0.90 -1.65 10.96
CA VAL A 386 -1.12 -0.49 10.07
C VAL A 386 -0.40 0.74 10.63
N ARG A 387 0.33 1.45 9.76
CA ARG A 387 1.07 2.68 10.13
C ARG A 387 0.24 3.92 9.83
N MET A 388 -0.44 4.45 10.84
CA MET A 388 -1.37 5.59 10.68
C MET A 388 -0.72 6.97 10.80
N GLN A 389 0.62 7.08 10.88
CA GLN A 389 1.30 8.37 11.06
C GLN A 389 0.96 9.40 9.98
N CYS A 390 0.80 8.94 8.74
CA CYS A 390 0.43 9.81 7.61
C CYS A 390 -0.97 10.43 7.77
N ALA A 391 -1.87 9.76 8.51
CA ALA A 391 -3.24 10.21 8.78
C ALA A 391 -3.29 11.49 9.64
N GLN A 392 -2.18 11.86 10.29
CA GLN A 392 -2.13 13.06 11.11
C GLN A 392 -2.27 14.36 10.31
N CYS A 393 -1.84 14.34 9.04
CA CYS A 393 -1.71 15.53 8.21
C CYS A 393 -2.57 15.47 6.95
N HIS A 394 -2.97 14.28 6.51
CA HIS A 394 -3.80 14.07 5.32
C HIS A 394 -4.57 12.76 5.43
N HIS A 395 -5.54 12.52 4.54
CA HIS A 395 -6.23 11.22 4.46
C HIS A 395 -5.20 10.09 4.26
N HIS A 396 -5.26 9.06 5.12
CA HIS A 396 -4.41 7.89 4.96
C HIS A 396 -4.81 7.14 3.67
N PRO A 397 -3.85 6.77 2.82
CA PRO A 397 -4.14 6.07 1.56
C PRO A 397 -4.62 4.63 1.76
#